data_AF-A0A3S0H5T0-F1
#
_entry.id   AF-A0A3S0H5T0-F1
#
_cell.length_a   1.000
_cell.length_b   1.000
_cell.length_c   1.000
_cell.angle_alpha   90.00
_cell.angle_beta   90.00
_cell.angle_gamma   90.00
#
_symmetry.space_group_name_H-M   'P 1'
#
loop_
_entity.id
_entity.type
_entity.pdbx_description
1 polymer ?
#
loop_
_entity_poly.entity_id
_entity_poly.type
_entity_poly.pdbx_seq_one_letter_code
_entity_poly.pdbx_strand_id
1 'polypeptide(L)'
;MMPPPVTAARALGRRRALQAAALGGLLTYAAAAAAFAPAGQRLRLLWPGRTEFGPSLAVAGFVLLGGAALAGTWAGPAIGRRPGRAAGIGAVGGIGVLLLAALAGSGWNFAQHAIRFAPFPGTTAADYQQHLRDCLADYVGKPLAYVLPLGSVGAGLLGAWAGRGVRAGLARRAA
;
A
#
# COMPACT_ATOMS: atom_id res chain seq x y z
N MET A 1 36.61 0.92 6.58
CA MET A 1 35.58 0.18 5.80
C MET A 1 34.99 1.12 4.78
N MET A 2 35.11 0.84 3.48
CA MET A 2 34.41 1.62 2.45
C MET A 2 32.92 1.23 2.45
N PRO A 3 31.99 2.20 2.39
CA PRO A 3 30.56 1.90 2.29
C PRO A 3 30.28 1.14 0.99
N PRO A 4 29.33 0.18 0.98
CA PRO A 4 28.95 -0.52 -0.24
C PRO A 4 28.47 0.49 -1.30
N PRO A 5 28.73 0.25 -2.60
CA PRO A 5 28.36 1.19 -3.64
C PRO A 5 26.86 1.46 -3.60
N VAL A 6 26.48 2.74 -3.71
CA VAL A 6 25.10 3.22 -3.55
C VAL A 6 24.12 2.46 -4.45
N THR A 7 24.58 2.02 -5.63
CA THR A 7 23.85 1.17 -6.58
C THR A 7 23.48 -0.20 -6.01
N ALA A 8 24.39 -0.88 -5.31
CA ALA A 8 24.13 -2.17 -4.68
C ALA A 8 23.12 -2.04 -3.52
N ALA A 9 23.22 -0.97 -2.73
CA ALA A 9 22.28 -0.71 -1.64
C ALA A 9 20.86 -0.41 -2.16
N ARG A 10 20.74 0.36 -3.26
CA ARG A 10 19.47 0.62 -3.94
C ARG A 10 18.83 -0.67 -4.47
N ALA A 11 19.60 -1.51 -5.16
CA ALA A 11 19.10 -2.76 -5.72
C ALA A 11 18.60 -3.73 -4.64
N LEU A 12 19.36 -3.86 -3.54
CA LEU A 12 18.97 -4.69 -2.41
C LEU A 12 17.70 -4.15 -1.71
N GLY A 13 17.64 -2.84 -1.49
CA GLY A 13 16.48 -2.17 -0.91
C GLY A 13 15.22 -2.38 -1.74
N ARG A 14 15.29 -2.16 -3.06
CA ARG A 14 14.18 -2.41 -4.00
C ARG A 14 13.72 -3.86 -3.96
N ARG A 15 14.65 -4.83 -4.03
CA ARG A 15 14.31 -6.27 -4.00
C ARG A 15 13.56 -6.64 -2.72
N ARG A 16 14.04 -6.18 -1.56
CA ARG A 16 13.41 -6.47 -0.26
C ARG A 16 12.04 -5.81 -0.10
N ALA A 17 11.90 -4.57 -0.58
CA ALA A 17 10.62 -3.87 -0.56
C ALA A 17 9.57 -4.57 -1.45
N LEU A 18 9.96 -5.02 -2.65
CA LEU A 18 9.08 -5.79 -3.53
C LEU A 18 8.68 -7.15 -2.93
N GLN A 19 9.62 -7.85 -2.28
CA GLN A 19 9.31 -9.09 -1.56
C GLN A 19 8.31 -8.85 -0.42
N ALA A 20 8.50 -7.78 0.35
CA ALA A 20 7.59 -7.42 1.44
C ALA A 20 6.19 -7.05 0.91
N ALA A 21 6.12 -6.33 -0.21
CA ALA A 21 4.87 -6.02 -0.89
C ALA A 21 4.14 -7.27 -1.37
N ALA A 22 4.85 -8.21 -2.01
CA ALA A 22 4.28 -9.48 -2.47
C ALA A 22 3.77 -10.35 -1.31
N LEU A 23 4.59 -10.50 -0.25
CA LEU A 23 4.18 -11.24 0.96
C LEU A 23 2.99 -10.57 1.65
N GLY A 24 3.02 -9.24 1.78
CA GLY A 24 1.90 -8.48 2.34
C GLY A 24 0.61 -8.71 1.56
N GLY A 25 0.67 -8.62 0.22
CA GLY A 25 -0.49 -8.88 -0.65
C GLY A 25 -1.04 -10.30 -0.49
N LEU A 26 -0.17 -11.31 -0.43
CA LEU A 26 -0.57 -12.71 -0.22
C LEU A 26 -1.21 -12.92 1.16
N LEU A 27 -0.63 -12.33 2.21
CA LEU A 27 -1.17 -12.42 3.57
C LEU A 27 -2.54 -11.74 3.69
N THR A 28 -2.69 -10.56 3.09
CA THR A 28 -3.97 -9.85 3.04
C THR A 28 -5.02 -10.67 2.31
N TYR A 29 -4.66 -11.27 1.17
CA TYR A 29 -5.56 -12.16 0.42
C TYR A 29 -5.96 -13.39 1.26
N ALA A 30 -5.01 -14.06 1.89
CA ALA A 30 -5.27 -15.23 2.73
C ALA A 30 -6.16 -14.88 3.95
N ALA A 31 -5.90 -13.74 4.60
CA ALA A 31 -6.71 -13.26 5.72
C ALA A 31 -8.15 -12.92 5.28
N ALA A 32 -8.31 -12.26 4.14
CA ALA A 32 -9.63 -12.01 3.55
C ALA A 32 -10.34 -13.34 3.22
N ALA A 33 -9.65 -14.27 2.56
CA ALA A 33 -10.21 -15.58 2.23
C ALA A 33 -10.66 -16.33 3.50
N ALA A 34 -9.88 -16.30 4.57
CA ALA A 34 -10.22 -16.94 5.85
C ALA A 34 -11.41 -16.26 6.55
N ALA A 35 -11.46 -14.93 6.56
CA ALA A 35 -12.55 -14.17 7.19
C ALA A 35 -13.90 -14.37 6.48
N PHE A 36 -13.88 -14.55 5.15
CA PHE A 36 -15.09 -14.72 4.34
C PHE A 36 -15.42 -16.18 3.99
N ALA A 37 -14.58 -17.15 4.37
CA ALA A 37 -14.81 -18.58 4.16
C ALA A 37 -16.06 -19.17 4.86
N PRO A 38 -16.46 -18.77 6.09
CA PRO A 38 -17.58 -19.40 6.80
C PRO A 38 -18.96 -18.97 6.31
N ALA A 39 -19.06 -17.91 5.50
CA ALA A 39 -20.35 -17.27 5.17
C ALA A 39 -21.22 -18.04 4.16
N GLY A 40 -20.88 -19.28 3.77
CA GLY A 40 -21.64 -20.10 2.80
C GLY A 40 -21.70 -19.52 1.38
N GLN A 41 -21.38 -18.23 1.21
CA GLN A 41 -20.87 -17.69 -0.02
C GLN A 41 -19.57 -18.46 -0.28
N ARG A 42 -19.65 -19.46 -1.15
CA ARG A 42 -18.52 -19.81 -2.02
C ARG A 42 -18.06 -18.49 -2.60
N LEU A 43 -17.12 -17.89 -1.89
CA LEU A 43 -16.12 -16.97 -2.34
C LEU A 43 -16.26 -16.82 -3.85
N ARG A 44 -16.97 -15.77 -4.24
CA ARG A 44 -16.60 -15.02 -5.42
C ARG A 44 -15.18 -14.50 -5.14
N LEU A 45 -14.20 -15.41 -5.01
CA LEU A 45 -12.76 -15.17 -4.96
C LEU A 45 -12.26 -14.61 -6.28
N LEU A 46 -13.12 -14.65 -7.30
CA LEU A 46 -13.15 -13.75 -8.44
C LEU A 46 -13.60 -12.31 -8.07
N TRP A 47 -13.56 -11.90 -6.80
CA TRP A 47 -13.80 -10.51 -6.37
C TRP A 47 -12.91 -9.51 -7.12
N PRO A 48 -11.63 -9.84 -7.44
CA PRO A 48 -10.82 -8.99 -8.32
C PRO A 48 -11.38 -8.89 -9.75
N GLY A 49 -12.17 -9.89 -10.18
CA GLY A 49 -12.81 -9.98 -11.49
C GLY A 49 -14.25 -9.44 -11.53
N ARG A 50 -14.82 -9.00 -10.41
CA ARG A 50 -16.03 -8.17 -10.46
C ARG A 50 -15.62 -6.77 -10.92
N THR A 51 -16.16 -6.38 -12.06
CA THR A 51 -15.87 -5.14 -12.80
C THR A 51 -16.02 -3.87 -11.96
N GLU A 52 -16.74 -3.92 -10.84
CA GLU A 52 -16.98 -2.79 -9.93
C GLU A 52 -15.77 -2.42 -9.04
N PHE A 53 -14.88 -3.38 -8.71
CA PHE A 53 -13.72 -3.14 -7.84
C PHE A 53 -12.37 -3.52 -8.47
N GLY A 54 -12.37 -4.24 -9.60
CA GLY A 54 -11.16 -4.63 -10.32
C GLY A 54 -10.24 -3.44 -10.67
N PRO A 55 -10.76 -2.32 -11.20
CA PRO A 55 -9.94 -1.15 -11.52
C PRO A 55 -9.28 -0.49 -10.30
N SER A 56 -9.99 -0.33 -9.18
CA SER A 56 -9.42 0.26 -7.95
C SER A 56 -8.39 -0.66 -7.29
N LEU A 57 -8.59 -1.98 -7.35
CA LEU A 57 -7.59 -2.95 -6.92
C LEU A 57 -6.34 -2.95 -7.81
N ALA A 58 -6.50 -2.79 -9.13
CA ALA A 58 -5.39 -2.66 -10.06
C ALA A 58 -4.58 -1.38 -9.81
N VAL A 59 -5.25 -0.24 -9.61
CA VAL A 59 -4.61 1.04 -9.26
C VAL A 59 -3.88 0.92 -7.92
N ALA A 60 -4.52 0.38 -6.88
CA ALA A 60 -3.89 0.17 -5.58
C ALA A 60 -2.69 -0.78 -5.67
N GLY A 61 -2.80 -1.88 -6.43
CA GLY A 61 -1.71 -2.83 -6.66
C GLY A 61 -0.53 -2.20 -7.41
N PHE A 62 -0.79 -1.39 -8.43
CA PHE A 62 0.24 -0.66 -9.16
C PHE A 62 0.97 0.34 -8.26
N VAL A 63 0.23 1.11 -7.47
CA VAL A 63 0.81 2.07 -6.51
C VAL A 63 1.56 1.36 -5.40
N LEU A 64 1.10 0.20 -4.94
CA LEU A 64 1.77 -0.58 -3.92
C LEU A 64 3.11 -1.14 -4.43
N LEU A 65 3.15 -1.72 -5.63
CA LEU A 65 4.39 -2.25 -6.22
C LEU A 65 5.36 -1.15 -6.65
N GLY A 66 4.84 -0.10 -7.30
CA GLY A 66 5.63 1.07 -7.71
C GLY A 66 6.17 1.84 -6.50
N GLY A 67 5.30 2.09 -5.51
CA GLY A 67 5.64 2.73 -4.25
C GLY A 67 6.66 1.93 -3.45
N ALA A 68 6.51 0.61 -3.34
CA ALA A 68 7.50 -0.25 -2.70
C ALA A 68 8.86 -0.20 -3.43
N ALA A 69 8.86 -0.21 -4.77
CA ALA A 69 10.09 -0.11 -5.54
C ALA A 69 10.83 1.21 -5.27
N LEU A 70 10.11 2.34 -5.27
CA LEU A 70 10.65 3.68 -5.00
C LEU A 70 11.08 3.84 -3.53
N ALA A 71 10.29 3.37 -2.59
CA ALA A 71 10.66 3.37 -1.17
C ALA A 71 11.94 2.54 -0.95
N GLY A 72 12.07 1.40 -1.62
CA GLY A 72 13.25 0.53 -1.54
C GLY A 72 14.52 1.16 -2.12
N THR A 73 14.43 1.96 -3.21
CA THR A 73 15.59 2.67 -3.75
C THR A 73 16.10 3.76 -2.81
N TRP A 74 15.21 4.44 -2.09
CA TRP A 74 15.59 5.43 -1.09
C TRP A 74 16.07 4.78 0.22
N ALA A 75 15.36 3.75 0.70
CA ALA A 75 15.62 3.13 1.99
C ALA A 75 16.96 2.39 2.03
N GLY A 76 17.38 1.76 0.92
CA GLY A 76 18.64 1.02 0.85
C GLY A 76 19.88 1.85 1.27
N PRO A 77 20.16 2.97 0.60
CA PRO A 77 21.23 3.89 0.99
C PRO A 77 21.03 4.51 2.38
N ALA A 78 19.79 4.84 2.76
CA ALA A 78 19.50 5.39 4.08
C ALA A 78 19.86 4.41 5.22
N ILE A 79 19.57 3.13 5.02
CA ILE A 79 19.94 2.04 5.94
C ILE A 79 21.47 1.85 5.99
N GLY A 80 22.16 1.97 4.86
CA GLY A 80 23.63 1.91 4.83
C GLY A 80 24.29 3.02 5.65
N ARG A 81 23.71 4.23 5.65
CA ARG A 81 24.20 5.37 6.46
C ARG A 81 23.81 5.28 7.93
N ARG A 82 22.69 4.60 8.26
CA ARG A 82 22.12 4.51 9.61
C ARG A 82 21.69 3.07 9.93
N PRO A 83 22.61 2.11 10.03
CA PRO A 83 22.28 0.70 10.19
C PRO A 83 21.53 0.41 11.51
N GLY A 84 21.78 1.19 12.57
CA GLY A 84 21.04 1.09 13.83
C GLY A 84 19.55 1.43 13.72
N ARG A 85 19.13 2.16 12.68
CA ARG A 85 17.72 2.57 12.45
C ARG A 85 17.04 1.79 11.33
N ALA A 86 17.62 0.67 10.88
CA ALA A 86 17.15 -0.05 9.70
C ALA A 86 15.69 -0.50 9.78
N ALA A 87 15.26 -0.99 10.94
CA ALA A 87 13.88 -1.39 11.18
C ALA A 87 12.91 -0.19 11.11
N GLY A 88 13.27 0.95 11.72
CA GLY A 88 12.45 2.16 11.70
C GLY A 88 12.32 2.77 10.30
N ILE A 89 13.43 2.84 9.54
CA ILE A 89 13.41 3.32 8.15
C ILE A 89 12.49 2.44 7.29
N GLY A 90 12.59 1.11 7.46
CA GLY A 90 11.73 0.17 6.77
C GLY A 90 10.26 0.31 7.16
N ALA A 91 9.95 0.46 8.45
CA ALA A 91 8.58 0.61 8.95
C ALA A 91 7.90 1.89 8.42
N VAL A 92 8.61 3.02 8.47
CA VAL A 92 8.10 4.30 7.90
C VAL A 92 7.84 4.17 6.41
N GLY A 93 8.77 3.55 5.67
CA GLY A 93 8.57 3.28 4.24
C GLY A 93 7.34 2.38 3.97
N GLY A 94 7.16 1.32 4.76
CA GLY A 94 6.01 0.43 4.65
C GLY A 94 4.67 1.13 4.90
N ILE A 95 4.58 1.90 5.99
CA ILE A 95 3.37 2.68 6.32
C ILE A 95 3.09 3.73 5.24
N GLY A 96 4.12 4.43 4.75
CA GLY A 96 3.97 5.42 3.69
C GLY A 96 3.44 4.81 2.38
N VAL A 97 3.97 3.66 1.96
CA VAL A 97 3.50 2.96 0.76
C VAL A 97 2.06 2.46 0.92
N LEU A 98 1.69 1.95 2.10
CA LEU A 98 0.32 1.58 2.41
C LEU A 98 -0.63 2.78 2.29
N LEU A 99 -0.27 3.92 2.88
CA LEU A 99 -1.08 5.13 2.83
C LEU A 99 -1.27 5.61 1.38
N LEU A 100 -0.21 5.60 0.57
CA LEU A 100 -0.31 5.97 -0.84
C LEU A 100 -1.22 5.01 -1.62
N ALA A 101 -1.09 3.70 -1.39
CA ALA A 101 -1.93 2.70 -2.05
C ALA A 101 -3.41 2.84 -1.65
N ALA A 102 -3.68 3.10 -0.36
CA ALA A 102 -5.02 3.34 0.16
C ALA A 102 -5.63 4.61 -0.46
N LEU A 103 -4.90 5.74 -0.45
CA LEU A 103 -5.36 6.99 -1.05
C LEU A 103 -5.60 6.87 -2.56
N ALA A 104 -4.74 6.14 -3.28
CA ALA A 104 -4.91 5.94 -4.72
C ALA A 104 -6.15 5.09 -5.04
N GLY A 105 -6.36 3.97 -4.33
CA GLY A 105 -7.55 3.13 -4.50
C GLY A 105 -8.84 3.88 -4.13
N SER A 106 -8.82 4.58 -3.01
CA SER A 106 -9.91 5.43 -2.53
C SER A 106 -10.23 6.59 -3.47
N GLY A 107 -9.21 7.31 -3.93
CA GLY A 107 -9.34 8.44 -4.85
C GLY A 107 -9.88 8.01 -6.22
N TRP A 108 -9.51 6.82 -6.70
CA TRP A 108 -10.08 6.25 -7.92
C TRP A 108 -11.58 5.98 -7.78
N ASN A 109 -12.01 5.35 -6.68
CA ASN A 109 -13.44 5.11 -6.42
C ASN A 109 -14.22 6.41 -6.29
N PHE A 110 -13.65 7.41 -5.61
CA PHE A 110 -14.22 8.75 -5.52
C PHE A 110 -14.37 9.41 -6.89
N ALA A 111 -13.34 9.38 -7.74
CA ALA A 111 -13.39 9.95 -9.09
C ALA A 111 -14.45 9.27 -9.96
N GLN A 112 -14.57 7.93 -9.88
CA GLN A 112 -15.61 7.19 -10.60
C GLN A 112 -17.02 7.58 -10.15
N HIS A 113 -17.24 7.79 -8.84
CA HIS A 113 -18.52 8.27 -8.32
C HIS A 113 -18.81 9.71 -8.72
N ALA A 114 -17.82 10.60 -8.63
CA ALA A 114 -17.96 12.00 -9.05
C ALA A 114 -18.32 12.12 -10.55
N ILE A 115 -17.71 11.31 -11.42
CA ILE A 115 -18.04 11.30 -12.86
C ILE A 115 -19.46 10.78 -13.11
N ARG A 116 -19.89 9.74 -12.39
CA ARG A 116 -21.26 9.22 -12.51
C ARG A 116 -22.31 10.21 -12.02
N PHE A 117 -21.95 11.09 -11.09
CA PHE A 117 -22.84 12.12 -10.53
C PHE A 117 -22.68 13.50 -11.20
N ALA A 118 -21.81 13.63 -12.22
CA ALA A 118 -21.71 14.83 -13.03
C ALA A 118 -23.09 15.16 -13.63
N PRO A 119 -23.47 16.44 -13.69
CA PRO A 119 -24.81 16.90 -13.32
C PRO A 119 -25.88 16.26 -14.17
N PHE A 120 -26.72 15.44 -13.53
CA PHE A 120 -27.99 15.04 -14.10
C PHE A 120 -28.91 16.27 -14.16
N PRO A 121 -29.63 16.50 -15.27
CA PRO A 121 -30.55 17.61 -15.37
C PRO A 121 -31.57 17.54 -14.22
N GLY A 122 -31.55 18.54 -13.32
CA GLY A 122 -32.44 18.65 -12.17
C GLY A 122 -31.78 18.66 -10.78
N THR A 123 -30.47 18.38 -10.65
CA THR A 123 -29.77 18.47 -9.35
C THR A 123 -29.28 19.88 -9.04
N THR A 124 -29.52 20.39 -7.83
CA THR A 124 -28.99 21.70 -7.42
C THR A 124 -27.50 21.63 -7.09
N ALA A 125 -26.81 22.78 -7.14
CA ALA A 125 -25.42 22.86 -6.72
C ALA A 125 -25.19 22.44 -5.25
N ALA A 126 -26.20 22.64 -4.39
CA ALA A 126 -26.17 22.23 -2.99
C ALA A 126 -26.23 20.70 -2.85
N ASP A 127 -27.09 20.03 -3.62
CA ASP A 127 -27.20 18.56 -3.62
C ASP A 127 -25.90 17.91 -4.09
N TYR A 128 -25.27 18.49 -5.13
CA TYR A 128 -23.98 18.03 -5.63
C TYR A 128 -22.86 18.20 -4.60
N GLN A 129 -22.82 19.34 -3.89
CA GLN A 129 -21.83 19.56 -2.82
C GLN A 129 -22.01 18.61 -1.64
N GLN A 130 -23.25 18.36 -1.22
CA GLN A 130 -23.54 17.41 -0.15
C GLN A 130 -23.13 15.99 -0.56
N HIS A 131 -23.47 15.57 -1.78
CA HIS A 131 -23.08 14.26 -2.31
C HIS A 131 -21.55 14.08 -2.41
N LEU A 132 -20.82 15.11 -2.84
CA LEU A 132 -19.36 15.08 -2.84
C LEU A 132 -18.77 14.92 -1.43
N ARG A 133 -19.35 15.59 -0.42
CA ARG A 133 -18.92 15.43 0.98
C ARG A 133 -19.16 14.02 1.49
N ASP A 134 -20.33 13.45 1.19
CA ASP A 134 -20.66 12.08 1.59
C ASP A 134 -19.73 11.07 0.91
N CYS A 135 -19.45 11.25 -0.39
CA CYS A 135 -18.47 10.43 -1.11
C CYS A 135 -17.05 10.56 -0.55
N LEU A 136 -16.61 11.76 -0.16
CA LEU A 136 -15.31 11.95 0.49
C LEU A 136 -15.26 11.21 1.83
N ALA A 137 -16.31 11.31 2.63
CA ALA A 137 -16.40 10.62 3.91
C ALA A 137 -16.36 9.10 3.71
N ASP A 138 -17.09 8.57 2.72
CA ASP A 138 -17.24 7.14 2.49
C ASP A 138 -16.05 6.49 1.80
N TYR A 139 -15.44 7.18 0.83
CA TYR A 139 -14.35 6.62 0.04
C TYR A 139 -12.98 6.99 0.56
N VAL A 140 -12.83 8.09 1.29
CA VAL A 140 -11.53 8.53 1.83
C VAL A 140 -11.53 8.47 3.35
N GLY A 141 -12.52 9.09 4.01
CA GLY A 141 -12.58 9.19 5.46
C GLY A 141 -12.67 7.83 6.17
N LYS A 142 -13.65 7.00 5.82
CA LYS A 142 -13.87 5.68 6.41
C LYS A 142 -12.69 4.72 6.16
N PRO A 143 -12.18 4.56 4.92
CA PRO A 143 -11.04 3.68 4.68
C PRO A 143 -9.79 4.14 5.43
N LEU A 144 -9.53 5.45 5.51
CA LEU A 144 -8.42 5.94 6.33
C LEU A 144 -8.65 5.61 7.81
N ALA A 145 -9.84 5.85 8.36
CA ALA A 145 -10.11 5.58 9.77
C ALA A 145 -10.04 4.08 10.14
N TYR A 146 -10.47 3.18 9.27
CA TYR A 146 -10.54 1.73 9.56
C TYR A 146 -9.32 0.95 9.08
N VAL A 147 -8.76 1.29 7.92
CA VAL A 147 -7.67 0.55 7.29
C VAL A 147 -6.31 1.03 7.80
N LEU A 148 -6.15 2.31 8.16
CA LEU A 148 -4.85 2.78 8.67
C LEU A 148 -4.47 2.12 10.00
N PRO A 149 -5.31 2.01 11.04
CA PRO A 149 -4.84 1.51 12.33
C PRO A 149 -4.33 0.06 12.23
N LEU A 150 -5.11 -0.82 11.60
CA LEU A 150 -4.76 -2.24 11.47
C LEU A 150 -3.71 -2.47 10.36
N GLY A 151 -3.87 -1.79 9.22
CA GLY A 151 -2.95 -1.89 8.10
C GLY A 151 -1.56 -1.36 8.43
N SER A 152 -1.45 -0.28 9.22
CA SER A 152 -0.17 0.33 9.58
C SER A 152 0.67 -0.58 10.47
N VAL A 153 0.05 -1.39 11.34
CA VAL A 153 0.78 -2.38 12.14
C VAL A 153 1.40 -3.43 11.22
N GLY A 154 0.60 -4.02 10.32
CA GLY A 154 1.10 -5.03 9.37
C GLY A 154 2.17 -4.48 8.42
N ALA A 155 1.91 -3.32 7.82
CA ALA A 155 2.85 -2.64 6.92
C ALA A 155 4.13 -2.19 7.64
N GLY A 156 4.00 -1.72 8.89
CA GLY A 156 5.14 -1.38 9.74
C GLY A 156 6.02 -2.58 10.08
N LEU A 157 5.41 -3.72 10.42
CA LEU A 157 6.13 -4.97 10.71
C LEU A 157 6.84 -5.54 9.47
N LEU A 158 6.14 -5.61 8.33
CA LEU A 158 6.72 -6.05 7.05
C LEU A 158 7.83 -5.11 6.58
N GLY A 159 7.61 -3.80 6.71
CA GLY A 159 8.60 -2.77 6.44
C GLY A 159 9.84 -2.92 7.33
N ALA A 160 9.66 -3.11 8.63
CA ALA A 160 10.76 -3.34 9.57
C ALA A 160 11.55 -4.63 9.26
N TRP A 161 10.84 -5.71 8.89
CA TRP A 161 11.44 -6.95 8.43
C TRP A 161 12.29 -6.75 7.17
N ALA A 162 11.75 -6.05 6.17
CA ALA A 162 12.47 -5.71 4.95
C ALA A 162 13.73 -4.88 5.25
N GLY A 163 13.61 -3.86 6.11
CA GLY A 163 14.72 -3.00 6.52
C GLY A 163 15.85 -3.78 7.23
N ARG A 164 15.52 -4.71 8.13
CA ARG A 164 16.49 -5.62 8.76
C ARG A 164 17.17 -6.52 7.72
N GLY A 165 16.40 -7.04 6.75
CA GLY A 165 16.92 -7.86 5.66
C GLY A 165 17.90 -7.11 4.76
N VAL A 166 17.66 -5.82 4.50
CA VAL A 166 18.60 -4.94 3.78
C VAL A 166 19.89 -4.77 4.59
N ARG A 167 19.80 -4.43 5.88
CA ARG A 167 20.98 -4.29 6.76
C ARG A 167 21.85 -5.55 6.75
N ALA A 168 21.25 -6.72 6.96
CA ALA A 168 21.97 -7.99 6.95
C ALA A 168 22.59 -8.31 5.59
N GLY A 169 21.94 -7.95 4.48
CA GLY A 169 22.50 -8.10 3.15
C GLY A 169 23.67 -7.16 2.86
N LEU A 170 23.64 -5.93 3.38
CA LEU A 170 24.76 -4.98 3.27
C LEU A 170 25.96 -5.42 4.10
N ALA A 171 25.73 -5.86 5.34
CA ALA A 171 26.80 -6.34 6.22
C ALA A 171 27.57 -7.52 5.59
N ARG A 172 26.86 -8.49 4.99
CA ARG A 172 27.48 -9.63 4.29
C ARG A 172 28.28 -9.28 3.04
N ARG A 173 28.07 -8.11 2.45
CA ARG A 173 28.82 -7.63 1.28
C ARG A 173 30.03 -6.77 1.65
N ALA A 174 30.17 -6.43 2.93
CA ALA A 174 31.26 -5.62 3.47
C ALA A 174 32.25 -6.46 4.30
N ALA A 175 31.91 -7.72 4.57
CA ALA A 175 32.79 -8.75 5.09
C ALA A 175 33.43 -9.52 3.92
#